data_AF-A0A0B7BVW3-F1
#
_entry.id   AF-A0A0B7BVW3-F1
#
_cell.length_a   1.000
_cell.length_b   1.000
_cell.length_c   1.000
_cell.angle_alpha   90.00
_cell.angle_beta   90.00
_cell.angle_gamma   90.00
#
_symmetry.space_group_name_H-M   'P 1'
#
loop_
_entity.id
_entity.type
_entity.pdbx_description
1 polymer ?
#
loop_
_entity_poly.entity_id
_entity_poly.type
_entity_poly.pdbx_seq_one_letter_code
_entity_poly.pdbx_strand_id
1 'polypeptide(L)'
;EDVFLNNLEQRFQRQQIYTYIGNVVISVNPYEQLPLYTTAIIEDYRSRNIYELPPHIFAITDDAYRSMRDKNLDQCVIISGESGSGKTE
;
A
#
# COMPACT_ATOMS: atom_id res chain seq x y z
N GLU A 1 7.14 -14.69 -14.32
CA GLU A 1 6.87 -14.99 -12.91
C GLU A 1 8.11 -14.77 -12.06
N ASP A 2 9.24 -15.42 -12.40
CA ASP A 2 10.51 -15.30 -11.66
C ASP A 2 11.02 -13.86 -11.48
N VAL A 3 10.96 -13.04 -12.53
CA VAL A 3 11.39 -11.63 -12.48
C VAL A 3 10.60 -10.82 -11.44
N PHE A 4 9.31 -11.12 -11.33
CA PHE A 4 8.41 -10.45 -10.41
C PHE A 4 8.69 -10.87 -8.95
N LEU A 5 8.84 -12.18 -8.71
CA LEU A 5 9.21 -12.71 -7.39
C LEU A 5 10.58 -12.19 -6.94
N ASN A 6 11.58 -12.20 -7.83
CA ASN A 6 12.89 -11.64 -7.55
C ASN A 6 12.83 -10.13 -7.23
N ASN A 7 11.92 -9.38 -7.87
CA ASN A 7 11.72 -7.97 -7.52
C ASN A 7 11.16 -7.80 -6.10
N LEU A 8 10.13 -8.57 -5.74
CA LEU A 8 9.56 -8.55 -4.39
C LEU A 8 10.61 -8.93 -3.34
N GLU A 9 11.41 -9.96 -3.60
CA GLU A 9 12.48 -10.40 -2.70
C GLU A 9 13.53 -9.29 -2.49
N GLN A 10 14.02 -8.67 -3.56
CA GLN A 10 15.01 -7.59 -3.46
C GLN A 10 14.46 -6.35 -2.73
N ARG A 11 13.16 -6.04 -2.91
CA ARG A 11 12.50 -4.95 -2.19
C ARG A 11 12.33 -5.27 -0.71
N PHE A 12 11.92 -6.50 -0.40
CA PHE A 12 11.79 -6.99 0.97
C PHE A 12 13.11 -6.95 1.74
N GLN A 13 14.22 -7.37 1.11
CA GLN A 13 15.57 -7.25 1.69
C GLN A 13 15.99 -5.80 2.01
N ARG A 14 15.33 -4.81 1.39
CA ARG A 14 15.52 -3.37 1.64
C ARG A 14 14.43 -2.78 2.56
N GLN A 15 13.65 -3.63 3.24
CA GLN A 15 12.52 -3.24 4.10
C GLN A 15 11.42 -2.45 3.35
N GLN A 16 11.31 -2.64 2.02
CA GLN A 16 10.28 -2.03 1.19
C GLN A 16 9.13 -3.03 0.99
N ILE A 17 8.20 -3.06 1.94
CA ILE A 17 7.13 -4.08 1.98
C ILE A 17 5.99 -3.85 1.00
N TYR A 18 5.81 -2.61 0.54
CA TYR A 18 4.75 -2.24 -0.40
C TYR A 18 5.28 -2.18 -1.83
N THR A 19 4.52 -2.72 -2.79
CA THR A 19 4.87 -2.68 -4.23
C THR A 19 3.62 -2.48 -5.07
N TYR A 20 3.61 -1.49 -5.97
CA TYR A 20 2.49 -1.30 -6.89
C TYR A 20 2.49 -2.32 -8.03
N ILE A 21 1.30 -2.80 -8.38
CA ILE A 21 1.01 -3.52 -9.62
C ILE A 21 -0.27 -2.93 -10.21
N GLY A 22 -0.10 -2.00 -11.15
CA GLY A 22 -1.21 -1.22 -11.67
C GLY A 22 -1.94 -0.49 -10.54
N ASN A 23 -3.25 -0.75 -10.40
CA ASN A 23 -4.11 -0.17 -9.38
C ASN A 23 -4.14 -0.95 -8.05
N VAL A 24 -3.31 -1.99 -7.90
CA VAL A 24 -3.22 -2.81 -6.69
C VAL A 24 -1.90 -2.50 -5.98
N VAL A 25 -1.90 -2.57 -4.65
CA VAL A 25 -0.67 -2.59 -3.84
C VAL A 25 -0.50 -3.98 -3.23
N ILE A 26 0.69 -4.56 -3.42
CA ILE A 26 1.11 -5.76 -2.71
C ILE A 26 1.78 -5.34 -1.42
N SER A 27 1.40 -6.01 -0.33
CA SER A 27 2.06 -5.95 0.96
C SER A 27 2.73 -7.28 1.26
N VAL A 28 4.00 -7.25 1.67
CA VAL A 28 4.73 -8.43 2.16
C VAL A 28 4.95 -8.24 3.66
N ASN A 29 4.45 -9.18 4.48
CA ASN A 29 4.54 -9.07 5.94
C ASN A 29 6.03 -9.02 6.39
N PRO A 30 6.49 -7.93 7.03
CA PRO A 30 7.87 -7.82 7.51
C PRO A 30 8.19 -8.68 8.73
N TYR A 31 7.17 -9.14 9.48
CA TYR A 31 7.32 -9.77 10.80
C TYR A 31 8.10 -8.92 11.83
N GLU A 32 8.23 -7.62 11.56
CA GLU A 32 8.86 -6.62 12.42
C GLU A 32 8.14 -5.28 12.28
N GLN A 33 8.29 -4.41 13.28
CA GLN A 33 7.73 -3.06 13.20
C GLN A 33 8.61 -2.17 12.34
N LEU A 34 8.02 -1.61 11.28
CA LEU A 34 8.64 -0.59 10.45
C LEU A 34 8.03 0.78 10.77
N PRO A 35 8.81 1.89 10.69
CA PRO A 35 8.34 3.24 11.00
C PRO A 35 7.48 3.84 9.86
N LEU A 36 6.54 3.06 9.31
CA LEU A 36 5.71 3.40 8.14
C LEU A 36 4.35 4.01 8.52
N TYR A 37 3.91 3.80 9.76
CA TYR A 37 2.56 4.19 10.21
C TYR A 37 2.60 5.40 11.14
N THR A 38 3.14 6.51 10.66
CA THR A 38 3.20 7.76 11.42
C THR A 38 2.27 8.81 10.85
N THR A 39 1.83 9.77 11.68
CA THR A 39 1.02 10.90 11.23
C THR A 39 1.73 11.73 10.15
N ALA A 40 3.05 11.89 10.24
CA ALA A 40 3.83 12.57 9.21
C ALA A 40 3.69 11.89 7.84
N ILE A 41 3.78 10.56 7.80
CA ILE A 41 3.60 9.80 6.56
C ILE A 41 2.15 9.93 6.05
N ILE A 42 1.14 9.91 6.91
CA ILE A 42 -0.24 10.14 6.49
C ILE A 42 -0.39 11.51 5.79
N GLU A 43 0.20 12.56 6.36
CA GLU A 43 0.15 13.90 5.78
C GLU A 43 0.91 13.98 4.45
N ASP A 44 2.03 13.27 4.30
CA ASP A 44 2.76 13.22 3.04
C ASP A 44 1.91 12.65 1.90
N TYR A 45 1.13 11.60 2.15
CA TYR A 45 0.32 10.94 1.11
C TYR A 45 -1.03 11.62 0.85
N ARG A 46 -1.45 12.58 1.68
CA ARG A 46 -2.75 13.24 1.53
C ARG A 46 -2.81 14.03 0.22
N SER A 47 -3.89 13.85 -0.53
CA SER A 47 -4.19 14.58 -1.77
C SER A 47 -3.10 14.50 -2.86
N ARG A 48 -2.32 13.42 -2.88
CA ARG A 48 -1.29 13.17 -3.90
C ARG A 48 -1.71 12.10 -4.88
N ASN A 49 -1.22 12.15 -6.11
CA ASN A 49 -1.44 11.05 -7.05
C ASN A 49 -0.63 9.82 -6.63
N ILE A 50 -1.17 8.62 -6.88
CA ILE A 50 -0.63 7.33 -6.42
C ILE A 50 0.83 7.07 -6.82
N TYR A 51 1.33 7.67 -7.90
CA TYR A 51 2.69 7.47 -8.41
C TYR A 51 3.66 8.62 -8.07
N GLU A 52 3.21 9.64 -7.32
CA GLU A 52 4.09 10.74 -6.89
C GLU A 52 5.01 10.34 -5.73
N LEU A 53 4.58 9.38 -4.92
CA LEU A 53 5.29 8.88 -3.76
C LEU A 53 5.56 7.37 -3.89
N PRO A 54 6.48 6.82 -3.07
CA PRO A 54 6.71 5.38 -3.04
C PRO A 54 5.43 4.57 -2.78
N PRO A 55 5.41 3.27 -3.11
CA PRO A 55 4.24 2.44 -2.83
C PRO A 55 3.87 2.43 -1.36
N HIS A 56 2.61 2.75 -1.08
CA HIS A 56 2.07 2.74 0.27
C HIS A 56 0.55 2.55 0.27
N ILE A 57 0.03 1.91 1.32
CA ILE A 57 -1.42 1.72 1.51
C ILE A 57 -2.17 3.05 1.65
N PHE A 58 -1.51 4.07 2.24
CA PHE A 58 -2.11 5.40 2.40
C PHE A 58 -2.46 6.08 1.08
N ALA A 59 -1.70 5.80 0.01
CA ALA A 59 -2.05 6.30 -1.33
C ALA A 59 -3.39 5.72 -1.82
N ILE A 60 -3.62 4.42 -1.56
CA ILE A 60 -4.86 3.73 -1.94
C ILE A 60 -6.04 4.27 -1.12
N THR A 61 -5.86 4.45 0.19
CA THR A 61 -6.91 4.96 1.06
C THR A 61 -7.24 6.43 0.78
N ASP A 62 -6.24 7.25 0.45
CA ASP A 62 -6.45 8.66 0.10
C ASP A 62 -7.14 8.80 -1.27
N ASP A 63 -6.79 7.97 -2.26
CA ASP A 63 -7.50 7.92 -3.54
C ASP A 63 -8.96 7.46 -3.37
N ALA A 64 -9.20 6.41 -2.59
CA ALA A 64 -10.55 5.96 -2.26
C ALA A 64 -11.35 7.06 -1.56
N TYR A 65 -10.77 7.73 -0.56
CA TYR A 65 -11.43 8.83 0.15
C TYR A 65 -11.77 10.00 -0.77
N ARG A 66 -10.83 10.43 -1.63
CA ARG A 66 -11.06 11.49 -2.61
C ARG A 66 -12.13 11.10 -3.63
N SER A 67 -12.05 9.88 -4.17
CA SER A 67 -13.05 9.35 -5.10
C SER A 67 -14.46 9.35 -4.47
N MET A 68 -14.57 8.92 -3.20
CA MET A 68 -15.83 8.96 -2.44
C MET A 68 -16.36 10.40 -2.33
N ARG A 69 -15.53 11.34 -1.91
CA ARG A 69 -15.90 12.75 -1.70
C ARG A 69 -16.29 13.44 -3.02
N ASP A 70 -15.49 13.25 -4.06
CA ASP A 70 -15.60 14.00 -5.32
C ASP A 70 -16.70 13.44 -6.22
N LYS A 71 -16.94 12.12 -6.18
CA LYS A 71 -17.97 11.46 -7.00
C LYS A 71 -19.27 11.19 -6.24
N ASN A 72 -19.26 11.32 -4.91
CA ASN A 72 -20.40 11.02 -4.04
C ASN A 72 -20.93 9.58 -4.23
N LEU A 73 -20.01 8.62 -4.33
CA LEU A 73 -20.28 7.20 -4.52
C LEU A 73 -19.51 6.37 -3.50
N ASP A 74 -20.14 5.30 -3.00
CA ASP A 74 -19.51 4.36 -2.08
C ASP A 74 -18.25 3.74 -2.69
N GLN A 75 -17.21 3.55 -1.85
CA GLN A 75 -15.94 2.95 -2.25
C GLN A 75 -15.69 1.68 -1.44
N CYS A 76 -14.95 0.74 -2.03
CA CYS A 76 -14.56 -0.50 -1.39
C CYS A 76 -13.05 -0.71 -1.55
N VAL A 77 -12.37 -0.96 -0.42
CA VAL A 77 -10.98 -1.42 -0.41
C VAL A 77 -11.00 -2.89 -0.03
N ILE A 78 -10.50 -3.75 -0.92
CA ILE A 78 -10.46 -5.20 -0.71
C ILE A 78 -9.05 -5.57 -0.27
N ILE A 79 -8.93 -6.10 0.95
CA ILE A 79 -7.68 -6.63 1.50
C ILE A 79 -7.75 -8.15 1.45
N SER A 80 -6.88 -8.78 0.66
CA SER A 80 -6.83 -10.22 0.47
C SER A 80 -5.44 -10.79 0.78
N GLY A 81 -5.39 -12.09 1.06
CA GLY A 81 -4.17 -12.80 1.44
C GLY A 81 -4.46 -14.01 2.33
N GLU A 82 -3.53 -14.96 2.37
CA GLU A 82 -3.66 -16.18 3.18
C GLU A 82 -3.61 -15.90 4.69
N SER A 83 -3.87 -16.93 5.51
CA SER A 83 -3.74 -16.81 6.96
C SER A 83 -2.31 -16.39 7.34
N GLY A 84 -2.16 -15.43 8.26
CA GLY A 84 -0.86 -14.90 8.67
C GLY A 84 -0.25 -13.82 7.77
N SER A 85 -0.92 -13.42 6.68
CA SER A 85 -0.40 -12.41 5.73
C SER A 85 -0.47 -10.95 6.22
N GLY A 86 -0.92 -10.68 7.45
CA GLY A 86 -0.99 -9.32 8.00
C GLY A 86 -2.23 -8.49 7.64
N LYS A 87 -3.37 -9.11 7.26
CA LYS A 87 -4.58 -8.36 6.88
C LYS A 87 -5.26 -7.58 8.01
N THR A 88 -5.07 -7.99 9.25
CA THR A 88 -5.74 -7.44 10.44
C THR A 88 -4.91 -6.34 11.13
N GLU A 89 -3.68 -6.13 10.67
CA GLU A 89 -2.70 -5.20 11.25
C GLU A 89 -3.00 -3.73 10.87
#